data_AF-A0AAJ1BX40-F1
#
_entry.id   AF-A0AAJ1BX40-F1
#
_cell.length_a   1.000
_cell.length_b   1.000
_cell.length_c   1.000
_cell.angle_alpha   90.00
_cell.angle_beta   90.00
_cell.angle_gamma   90.00
#
_symmetry.space_group_name_H-M   'P 1'
#
loop_
_entity.id
_entity.type
_entity.pdbx_description
1 polymer ?
#
loop_
_entity_poly.entity_id
_entity_poly.type
_entity_poly.pdbx_seq_one_letter_code
_entity_poly.pdbx_strand_id
1 'polypeptide(L)' 'MASQPRKTAAVPLDQSLIAEARDLSIDVSHAAEEGIAQAIKAEKERRWRIENADAIRAANEYVEKHGLPLAKYRQF' A
#
# COMPACT_ATOMS: atom_id res chain seq x y z
N MET A 1 12.90 9.06 -18.34
CA MET A 1 12.46 8.79 -16.95
C MET A 1 13.71 8.54 -16.13
N ALA A 2 13.91 9.26 -15.02
CA ALA A 2 15.14 9.15 -14.25
C ALA A 2 15.22 7.77 -13.59
N SER A 3 16.24 6.98 -13.93
CA SER A 3 16.55 5.71 -13.25
C SER A 3 16.96 6.04 -11.82
N GLN A 4 16.14 5.67 -10.83
CA GLN A 4 16.55 5.79 -9.44
C GLN A 4 17.77 4.89 -9.18
N PRO A 5 18.73 5.34 -8.35
CA PRO A 5 19.90 4.53 -8.02
C PRO A 5 19.47 3.27 -7.27
N ARG A 6 19.65 2.11 -7.89
CA ARG A 6 19.41 0.80 -7.25
C ARG A 6 20.60 0.45 -6.37
N LYS A 7 20.33 0.05 -5.12
CA LYS A 7 21.33 -0.51 -4.21
C LYS A 7 21.11 -2.01 -4.11
N THR A 8 22.16 -2.79 -4.34
CA THR A 8 22.13 -4.24 -4.12
C THR A 8 22.16 -4.51 -2.62
N ALA A 9 21.21 -5.30 -2.12
CA ALA A 9 21.18 -5.78 -0.75
C ALA A 9 21.14 -7.32 -0.76
N ALA A 10 21.96 -7.97 0.06
CA ALA A 10 21.88 -9.40 0.27
C ALA A 10 20.75 -9.70 1.26
N VAL A 11 19.74 -10.45 0.82
CA VAL A 11 18.58 -10.83 1.63
C VAL A 11 18.57 -12.35 1.74
N PRO A 12 18.58 -12.93 2.97
CA PRO A 12 18.40 -14.36 3.13
C PRO A 12 16.97 -14.74 2.73
N LEU A 13 16.86 -15.69 1.81
CA LEU A 13 15.58 -16.21 1.29
C LEU A 13 15.59 -17.73 1.36
N ASP A 14 14.39 -18.31 1.43
CA ASP A 14 14.22 -19.76 1.43
C ASP A 14 14.72 -20.36 0.11
N GLN A 15 15.57 -21.39 0.22
CA GLN A 15 16.15 -22.05 -0.94
C GLN A 15 15.11 -22.77 -1.81
N SER A 16 14.05 -23.31 -1.19
CA SER A 16 12.96 -23.99 -1.89
C SER A 16 12.18 -23.02 -2.79
N LEU A 17 11.88 -21.83 -2.29
CA LEU A 17 11.21 -20.77 -3.04
C LEU A 17 12.06 -20.26 -4.21
N ILE A 18 13.38 -20.15 -4.03
CA ILE A 18 14.28 -19.77 -5.12
C ILE A 18 14.32 -20.85 -6.20
N ALA A 19 14.35 -22.13 -5.81
CA ALA A 19 14.36 -23.24 -6.76
C ALA A 19 13.07 -23.24 -7.60
N GLU A 20 11.91 -23.16 -6.95
CA GLU A 20 10.61 -23.10 -7.62
C GLU A 20 10.48 -21.86 -8.53
N ALA A 21 10.92 -20.68 -8.06
CA ALA A 21 10.92 -19.48 -8.87
C ALA A 21 11.77 -19.62 -10.13
N ARG A 22 12.92 -20.31 -10.05
CA ARG A 22 13.77 -20.58 -11.22
C ARG A 22 13.11 -21.55 -12.19
N ASP A 23 12.48 -22.61 -11.68
CA ASP A 23 11.75 -23.59 -12.49
C ASP A 23 10.59 -22.92 -13.24
N LEU A 24 9.95 -21.92 -12.62
CA LEU A 24 8.88 -21.12 -13.20
C LEU A 24 9.37 -19.90 -14.00
N SER A 25 10.69 -19.71 -14.15
CA SER A 25 11.29 -18.54 -14.84
C SER A 25 10.85 -17.18 -14.27
N ILE A 26 10.62 -17.10 -12.96
CA ILE A 26 10.25 -15.87 -12.25
C ILE A 26 11.51 -15.06 -11.93
N ASP A 27 11.48 -13.76 -12.22
CA ASP A 27 12.51 -12.82 -11.78
C ASP A 27 12.36 -12.52 -10.28
N VAL A 28 13.16 -13.22 -9.47
CA VAL A 28 13.17 -13.09 -8.00
C VAL A 28 13.48 -11.66 -7.56
N SER A 29 14.32 -10.93 -8.29
CA SER A 29 14.70 -9.57 -7.91
C SER A 29 13.54 -8.61 -8.09
N HIS A 30 12.83 -8.74 -9.22
CA HIS A 30 11.63 -7.96 -9.49
C HIS A 30 10.49 -8.30 -8.52
N ALA A 31 10.24 -9.59 -8.28
CA ALA A 31 9.22 -10.05 -7.34
C ALA A 31 9.51 -9.57 -5.90
N ALA A 32 10.77 -9.57 -5.48
CA ALA A 32 11.17 -9.03 -4.18
C ALA A 32 10.93 -7.53 -4.08
N GLU A 33 11.25 -6.76 -5.13
CA GLU A 33 11.01 -5.32 -5.17
C GLU A 33 9.51 -5.00 -5.07
N GLU A 34 8.66 -5.70 -5.83
CA GLU A 34 7.21 -5.55 -5.76
C GLU A 34 6.65 -5.92 -4.38
N GLY A 35 7.09 -7.04 -3.81
CA GLY A 35 6.67 -7.47 -2.48
C GLY A 35 7.02 -6.45 -1.39
N ILE A 36 8.23 -5.88 -1.44
CA ILE A 36 8.67 -4.82 -0.53
C ILE A 36 7.82 -3.56 -0.73
N ALA A 37 7.56 -3.15 -1.97
CA ALA A 37 6.74 -1.97 -2.26
C ALA A 37 5.31 -2.13 -1.72
N GLN A 38 4.71 -3.32 -1.88
CA GLN A 38 3.39 -3.65 -1.35
C GLN A 38 3.38 -3.62 0.18
N ALA A 39 4.37 -4.22 0.84
CA ALA A 39 4.49 -4.20 2.30
C ALA A 39 4.62 -2.78 2.85
N ILE A 40 5.46 -1.94 2.22
CA ILE A 40 5.62 -0.52 2.59
C ILE A 40 4.29 0.23 2.42
N LYS A 41 3.58 0.01 1.32
CA LYS A 41 2.29 0.66 1.06
C LYS A 41 1.27 0.26 2.13
N ALA A 42 1.14 -1.03 2.42
CA ALA A 42 0.21 -1.54 3.43
C ALA A 42 0.49 -0.94 4.82
N GLU A 43 1.75 -0.85 5.22
CA GLU A 43 2.12 -0.26 6.51
C GLU A 43 1.85 1.25 6.55
N LYS A 44 2.12 1.98 5.46
CA LYS A 44 1.78 3.40 5.36
C LYS A 44 0.27 3.62 5.48
N GLU A 45 -0.53 2.82 4.78
CA GLU A 45 -1.99 2.90 4.88
C GLU A 45 -2.48 2.59 6.30
N ARG A 46 -1.89 1.57 6.96
CA ARG A 46 -2.22 1.23 8.35
C ARG A 46 -1.95 2.40 9.28
N ARG A 47 -0.77 3.02 9.20
CA ARG A 47 -0.41 4.20 10.01
C ARG A 47 -1.32 5.38 9.72
N TRP A 48 -1.57 5.66 8.46
CA TRP A 48 -2.46 6.75 8.06
C TRP A 48 -3.87 6.58 8.64
N ARG A 49 -4.44 5.37 8.59
CA ARG A 49 -5.76 5.09 9.19
C ARG A 49 -5.78 5.34 10.69
N ILE A 50 -4.71 4.99 11.41
CA ILE A 50 -4.60 5.23 12.86
C ILE A 50 -4.52 6.72 13.14
N GLU A 51 -3.62 7.42 12.44
CA GLU A 51 -3.41 8.87 12.61
C GLU A 51 -4.66 9.68 12.27
N ASN A 52 -5.45 9.24 11.29
CA ASN A 52 -6.64 9.94 10.82
C ASN A 52 -7.94 9.41 11.43
N ALA A 53 -7.87 8.43 12.34
CA ALA A 53 -9.06 7.79 12.91
C ALA A 53 -10.01 8.81 13.58
N ASP A 54 -9.45 9.76 14.34
CA ASP A 54 -10.24 10.79 15.03
C ASP A 54 -10.85 11.79 14.04
N ALA A 55 -10.12 12.17 13.01
CA ALA A 55 -10.62 13.07 11.96
C ALA A 55 -11.75 12.41 11.15
N ILE A 56 -11.60 11.12 10.82
CA ILE A 56 -12.63 10.33 10.15
C ILE A 56 -13.87 10.21 11.06
N ARG A 57 -13.69 9.93 12.35
CA ARG A 57 -14.81 9.86 13.31
C ARG A 57 -15.55 11.20 13.38
N ALA A 58 -14.83 12.31 13.55
CA ALA A 58 -15.42 13.64 13.59
C ALA A 58 -16.17 13.99 12.29
N ALA A 59 -15.63 13.64 11.14
CA ALA A 59 -16.28 13.84 9.85
C ALA A 59 -17.56 12.99 9.73
N ASN A 60 -17.52 11.73 10.16
CA ASN A 60 -18.71 10.85 10.16
C ASN A 60 -19.81 11.39 11.07
N GLU A 61 -19.47 11.79 12.30
CA GLU A 61 -20.43 12.39 13.25
C GLU A 61 -21.05 13.67 12.69
N TYR A 62 -20.27 14.49 11.97
CA TYR A 62 -20.79 15.69 11.31
C TYR A 62 -21.81 15.32 10.23
N VAL A 63 -21.49 14.35 9.38
CA VAL A 63 -22.39 13.87 8.32
C VAL A 63 -23.66 13.26 8.89
N GLU A 64 -23.58 12.51 9.99
CA GLU A 64 -24.76 11.96 10.68
C GLU A 64 -25.68 13.06 11.21
N LYS A 65 -25.11 14.12 11.78
CA LYS A 65 -25.87 15.23 12.37
C LYS A 65 -26.43 16.21 11.33
N HIS A 66 -25.69 16.47 10.26
CA HIS A 66 -25.98 17.55 9.31
C HIS A 66 -26.34 17.06 7.90
N GLY A 67 -26.27 15.75 7.66
CA GLY A 67 -26.36 15.16 6.33
C GLY A 67 -25.08 15.38 5.51
N LEU A 68 -25.09 14.88 4.28
CA LEU A 68 -23.95 15.02 3.37
C LEU A 68 -23.76 16.50 2.99
N PRO A 69 -22.55 17.07 3.21
CA PRO A 69 -22.23 18.40 2.72
C PRO A 69 -22.50 18.49 1.21
N LEU A 70 -23.09 19.61 0.80
CA LEU A 70 -23.35 19.91 -0.62
C LEU A 70 -24.28 18.93 -1.34
N ALA A 71 -24.97 18.03 -0.64
CA ALA A 71 -25.93 17.10 -1.25
C ALA A 71 -26.98 17.79 -2.13
N LYS A 72 -27.36 19.03 -1.77
CA LYS A 72 -28.27 19.89 -2.55
C LYS A 72 -27.81 20.24 -3.98
N TYR A 73 -26.53 20.03 -4.31
CA TYR A 73 -25.97 20.30 -5.63
C TYR A 73 -25.66 19.03 -6.43
N ARG A 74 -25.97 17.84 -5.89
CA ARG A 74 -25.75 16.58 -6.60
C ARG A 74 -26.70 16.48 -7.79
N GLN A 75 -26.16 16.54 -9.01
CA GLN A 75 -26.87 16.17 -10.22
C GLN A 75 -26.81 14.64 -10.37
N PHE A 76 -27.95 14.03 -10.67
CA PHE A 76 -28.18 12.58 -10.76
C PHE A 76 -27.35 11.93 -11.86
#